data_AF-A0ABD1KLJ3-F1
#
_entry.id   AF-A0ABD1KLJ3-F1
#
_cell.length_a   1.000
_cell.length_b   1.000
_cell.length_c   1.000
_cell.angle_alpha   90.00
_cell.angle_beta   90.00
_cell.angle_gamma   90.00
#
_symmetry.space_group_name_H-M   'P 1'
#
loop_
_entity.id
_entity.type
_entity.pdbx_description
1 polymer ?
#
loop_
_entity_poly.entity_id
_entity_poly.type
_entity_poly.pdbx_seq_one_letter_code
_entity_poly.pdbx_strand_id
1 'polypeptide(L)'
;MYRRDGLSDGASITSATSESSSSPESLDGPGVDYAKSYDAVVFDVLKVTPGEFASQITLMDAPVFKAIQPEELASCGWNKKEKHSLAPNVVAFTRRFNQVSFWLVREILTAQTLKIRAEILSHFIKIAKKLLELNNLHGLVSVVSALQSAPIFRLSKTWALISRKDKATFEKLNYLTTKEENYSRLREYIRSLKMVPCIPYLAVVNMDPVSVADWALFSRLTGNQQLSPCRAVITTCGNLCFFAGRLAKKAQG
;
A
#
# COMPACT_ATOMS: atom_id res chain seq x y z
N MET A 1 -41.82 -9.89 -56.52
CA MET A 1 -41.53 -9.77 -57.98
C MET A 1 -40.02 -9.74 -58.18
N TYR A 2 -39.55 -10.15 -59.35
CA TYR A 2 -38.19 -10.06 -59.96
C TYR A 2 -37.11 -9.23 -59.21
N ARG A 3 -35.95 -9.81 -58.80
CA ARG A 3 -34.63 -9.95 -59.52
C ARG A 3 -33.72 -8.70 -59.36
N ARG A 4 -32.36 -8.74 -59.34
CA ARG A 4 -31.40 -9.80 -59.74
C ARG A 4 -29.96 -9.68 -59.12
N ASP A 5 -29.37 -10.85 -58.80
CA ASP A 5 -27.97 -11.40 -58.77
C ASP A 5 -26.67 -10.53 -58.64
N GLY A 6 -25.62 -11.13 -58.02
CA GLY A 6 -24.19 -10.75 -58.06
C GLY A 6 -23.39 -11.09 -56.77
N LEU A 7 -22.91 -12.33 -56.55
CA LEU A 7 -21.53 -12.86 -56.79
C LEU A 7 -20.39 -12.16 -56.00
N SER A 8 -19.32 -12.80 -55.47
CA SER A 8 -18.85 -14.22 -55.36
C SER A 8 -17.47 -14.25 -54.64
N ASP A 9 -16.97 -15.22 -53.85
CA ASP A 9 -17.51 -16.39 -53.09
C ASP A 9 -16.81 -16.45 -51.69
N GLY A 10 -16.18 -17.47 -51.06
CA GLY A 10 -15.78 -18.88 -51.32
C GLY A 10 -14.26 -19.12 -51.16
N ALA A 11 -13.69 -20.18 -50.54
CA ALA A 11 -14.17 -21.25 -49.64
C ALA A 11 -12.98 -21.87 -48.83
N SER A 12 -13.17 -22.95 -48.06
CA SER A 12 -12.19 -23.50 -47.08
C SER A 12 -11.57 -24.88 -47.42
N ILE A 13 -10.29 -25.06 -47.06
CA ILE A 13 -9.57 -26.27 -46.55
C ILE A 13 -9.81 -27.65 -47.23
N THR A 14 -8.73 -28.27 -47.75
CA THR A 14 -8.33 -29.73 -47.75
C THR A 14 -7.16 -29.93 -48.76
N SER A 15 -6.33 -30.98 -48.80
CA SER A 15 -5.79 -31.94 -47.80
C SER A 15 -4.43 -32.53 -48.31
N ALA A 16 -3.95 -33.65 -47.76
CA ALA A 16 -2.63 -34.32 -47.95
C ALA A 16 -2.22 -34.64 -49.43
N THR A 17 -0.97 -35.00 -49.81
CA THR A 17 -0.05 -36.05 -49.28
C THR A 17 1.45 -35.90 -49.69
N SER A 18 2.35 -36.61 -48.97
CA SER A 18 3.66 -37.23 -49.36
C SER A 18 4.60 -36.53 -50.38
N GLU A 19 5.93 -36.43 -50.15
CA GLU A 19 6.86 -37.59 -50.20
C GLU A 19 8.17 -37.43 -49.36
N SER A 20 9.08 -38.41 -49.52
CA SER A 20 10.40 -38.65 -48.90
C SER A 20 11.53 -37.70 -49.37
N SER A 21 12.76 -37.67 -48.82
CA SER A 21 13.36 -38.05 -47.52
C SER A 21 14.84 -37.63 -47.49
N SER A 22 15.37 -37.12 -46.37
CA SER A 22 16.82 -37.21 -46.08
C SER A 22 17.19 -36.83 -44.65
N SER A 23 18.15 -37.57 -44.08
CA SER A 23 18.91 -37.31 -42.84
C SER A 23 20.18 -38.18 -42.93
N PRO A 24 21.22 -37.98 -42.09
CA PRO A 24 21.47 -36.90 -41.13
C PRO A 24 22.78 -36.14 -41.43
N GLU A 25 23.07 -35.09 -40.66
CA GLU A 25 24.48 -34.79 -40.32
C GLU A 25 24.57 -34.20 -38.90
N SER A 26 25.61 -34.58 -38.16
CA SER A 26 25.73 -34.38 -36.72
C SER A 26 27.01 -33.62 -36.37
N LEU A 27 26.90 -32.56 -35.56
CA LEU A 27 28.05 -31.87 -34.99
C LEU A 27 27.87 -31.72 -33.48
N ASP A 28 28.58 -32.56 -32.73
CA ASP A 28 28.71 -32.45 -31.29
C ASP A 28 29.50 -31.19 -30.92
N GLY A 29 28.99 -30.46 -29.92
CA GLY A 29 29.72 -29.40 -29.25
C GLY A 29 29.39 -29.44 -27.75
N PRO A 30 30.39 -29.51 -26.85
CA PRO A 30 30.13 -29.54 -25.41
C PRO A 30 29.67 -28.15 -24.94
N GLY A 31 28.36 -27.90 -25.04
CA GLY A 31 27.70 -26.75 -24.45
C GLY A 31 27.84 -26.79 -22.94
N VAL A 32 28.84 -26.08 -22.40
CA VAL A 32 29.06 -26.02 -20.94
C VAL A 32 27.89 -25.26 -20.32
N ASP A 33 27.06 -25.97 -19.55
CA ASP A 33 25.88 -25.45 -18.86
C ASP A 33 26.26 -24.42 -17.78
N TYR A 34 26.61 -23.20 -18.21
CA TYR A 34 26.70 -22.01 -17.36
C TYR A 34 25.31 -21.46 -16.97
N ALA A 35 24.34 -22.36 -16.79
CA ALA A 35 23.09 -22.13 -16.09
C ALA A 35 23.37 -21.89 -14.59
N LYS A 36 24.02 -20.77 -14.27
CA LYS A 36 24.13 -20.28 -12.89
C LYS A 36 22.71 -20.04 -12.37
N SER A 37 22.22 -20.99 -11.59
CA SER A 37 21.01 -20.84 -10.78
C SER A 37 21.26 -19.71 -9.79
N TYR A 38 20.81 -18.50 -10.15
CA TYR A 38 20.75 -17.39 -9.21
C TYR A 38 19.65 -17.74 -8.21
N ASP A 39 20.05 -18.21 -7.02
CA ASP A 39 19.14 -18.35 -5.89
C ASP A 39 18.36 -17.05 -5.72
N ALA A 40 17.04 -17.15 -5.82
CA ALA A 40 16.17 -15.99 -5.69
C ALA A 40 16.37 -15.40 -4.30
N VAL A 41 16.94 -14.20 -4.22
CA VAL A 41 17.33 -13.56 -2.95
C VAL A 41 16.08 -13.34 -2.09
N VAL A 42 15.81 -14.29 -1.19
CA VAL A 42 14.65 -14.23 -0.28
C VAL A 42 14.91 -13.14 0.74
N PHE A 43 14.36 -11.95 0.46
CA PHE A 43 14.38 -10.84 1.40
C PHE A 43 13.59 -11.22 2.66
N ASP A 44 14.30 -11.25 3.79
CA ASP A 44 13.73 -11.59 5.09
C ASP A 44 13.41 -10.31 5.87
N VAL A 45 12.11 -10.04 6.03
CA VAL A 45 11.57 -8.89 6.76
C VAL A 45 11.98 -8.86 8.24
N LEU A 46 12.47 -9.96 8.82
CA LEU A 46 12.97 -9.99 10.20
C LEU A 46 14.44 -9.54 10.34
N LYS A 47 15.21 -9.44 9.25
CA LYS A 47 16.64 -9.07 9.28
C LYS A 47 16.90 -7.56 9.26
N VAL A 48 16.00 -6.77 8.67
CA VAL A 48 16.05 -5.30 8.71
C VAL A 48 15.35 -4.82 9.98
N THR A 49 15.88 -3.83 10.69
CA THR A 49 15.30 -3.41 11.98
C THR A 49 14.00 -2.61 11.83
N PRO A 50 13.14 -2.57 12.87
CA PRO A 50 11.93 -1.75 12.84
C PRO A 50 12.19 -0.24 12.67
N GLY A 51 13.38 0.23 13.08
CA GLY A 51 13.81 1.62 12.93
C GLY A 51 14.20 1.95 11.49
N GLU A 52 14.92 1.05 10.82
CA GLU A 52 15.28 1.22 9.40
C GLU A 52 14.03 1.19 8.51
N PHE A 53 13.10 0.24 8.72
CA PHE A 53 11.84 0.24 7.98
C PHE A 53 11.03 1.52 8.19
N ALA A 54 10.86 1.98 9.43
CA ALA A 54 10.15 3.22 9.70
C ALA A 54 10.83 4.43 9.04
N SER A 55 12.17 4.45 9.02
CA SER A 55 12.96 5.50 8.37
C SER A 55 12.81 5.47 6.84
N GLN A 56 12.87 4.29 6.22
CA GLN A 56 12.71 4.12 4.77
C GLN A 56 11.28 4.41 4.30
N ILE A 57 10.26 3.97 5.04
CA ILE A 57 8.85 4.34 4.78
C ILE A 57 8.72 5.86 4.81
N THR A 58 9.26 6.52 5.83
CA THR A 58 9.23 7.98 6.00
C THR A 58 10.01 8.73 4.90
N LEU A 59 11.17 8.22 4.51
CA LEU A 59 12.00 8.76 3.42
C LEU A 59 11.28 8.71 2.07
N MET A 60 10.48 7.66 1.82
CA MET A 60 9.68 7.54 0.61
C MET A 60 8.33 8.29 0.68
N ASP A 61 7.75 8.46 1.88
CA ASP A 61 6.51 9.21 2.11
C ASP A 61 6.73 10.72 1.98
N ALA A 62 7.82 11.24 2.56
CA ALA A 62 8.13 12.67 2.64
C ALA A 62 8.14 13.42 1.29
N PRO A 63 8.80 12.95 0.21
CA PRO A 63 8.80 13.67 -1.07
C PRO A 63 7.41 13.68 -1.73
N VAL A 64 6.63 12.61 -1.60
CA VAL A 64 5.27 12.55 -2.17
C VAL A 64 4.30 13.43 -1.38
N PHE A 65 4.47 13.53 -0.05
CA PHE A 65 3.75 14.51 0.78
C PHE A 65 4.09 15.96 0.37
N LYS A 66 5.39 16.27 0.24
CA LYS A 66 5.88 17.62 -0.14
C LYS A 66 5.49 18.03 -1.56
N ALA A 67 5.17 17.09 -2.44
CA ALA A 67 4.74 17.37 -3.81
C ALA A 67 3.27 17.82 -3.93
N ILE A 68 2.45 17.62 -2.89
CA ILE A 68 1.02 17.97 -2.91
C ILE A 68 0.84 19.47 -3.00
N GLN A 69 0.21 19.94 -4.08
CA GLN A 69 -0.11 21.35 -4.28
C GLN A 69 -1.43 21.74 -3.59
N PRO A 70 -1.59 22.99 -3.12
CA PRO A 70 -2.83 23.49 -2.52
C PRO A 70 -4.08 23.24 -3.38
N GLU A 71 -3.97 23.40 -4.69
CA GLU A 71 -5.08 23.30 -5.65
C GLU A 71 -5.63 21.87 -5.74
N GLU A 72 -4.79 20.85 -5.52
CA GLU A 72 -5.21 19.45 -5.43
C GLU A 72 -6.13 19.22 -4.22
N LEU A 73 -5.85 19.91 -3.11
CA LEU A 73 -6.62 19.85 -1.86
C LEU A 73 -7.91 20.67 -1.94
N ALA A 74 -7.84 21.90 -2.47
CA ALA A 74 -9.00 22.79 -2.61
C ALA A 74 -10.05 22.26 -3.61
N SER A 75 -9.62 21.55 -4.67
CA SER A 75 -10.52 21.06 -5.73
C SER A 75 -11.35 19.82 -5.39
N CYS A 76 -11.12 19.18 -4.23
CA CYS A 76 -11.57 17.82 -3.90
C CYS A 76 -11.25 16.77 -5.00
N GLY A 77 -10.21 17.01 -5.81
CA GLY A 77 -9.95 16.32 -7.07
C GLY A 77 -9.83 14.80 -6.96
N TRP A 78 -9.33 14.29 -5.82
CA TRP A 78 -9.04 12.87 -5.60
C TRP A 78 -10.26 11.93 -5.64
N ASN A 79 -11.48 12.47 -5.50
CA ASN A 79 -12.73 11.71 -5.53
C ASN A 79 -13.41 11.69 -6.91
N LYS A 80 -12.94 12.51 -7.85
CA LYS A 80 -13.48 12.60 -9.22
C LYS A 80 -12.90 11.50 -10.11
N LYS A 81 -13.53 11.22 -11.25
CA LYS A 81 -13.04 10.22 -12.22
C LYS A 81 -11.68 10.66 -12.80
N GLU A 82 -11.49 11.96 -12.94
CA GLU A 82 -10.32 12.67 -13.47
C GLU A 82 -9.23 12.92 -12.40
N LYS A 83 -9.32 12.26 -11.23
CA LYS A 83 -8.42 12.43 -10.08
C LYS A 83 -6.91 12.37 -10.39
N HIS A 84 -6.52 11.64 -11.42
CA HIS A 84 -5.12 11.52 -11.84
C HIS A 84 -4.59 12.81 -12.51
N SER A 85 -5.47 13.67 -13.01
CA SER A 85 -5.14 15.00 -13.54
C SER A 85 -5.43 16.10 -12.51
N LEU A 86 -6.48 15.95 -11.69
CA LEU A 86 -6.93 16.98 -10.74
C LEU A 86 -6.25 16.94 -9.37
N ALA A 87 -5.71 15.79 -8.96
CA ALA A 87 -5.04 15.61 -7.66
C ALA A 87 -3.95 14.51 -7.72
N PRO A 88 -2.98 14.59 -8.66
CA PRO A 88 -2.01 13.53 -8.92
C PRO A 88 -1.19 13.13 -7.68
N ASN A 89 -0.75 14.08 -6.87
CA ASN A 89 0.10 13.82 -5.70
C ASN A 89 -0.74 13.34 -4.51
N VAL A 90 -1.96 13.84 -4.33
CA VAL A 90 -2.90 13.29 -3.32
C VAL A 90 -3.24 11.82 -3.64
N VAL A 91 -3.42 11.50 -4.92
CA VAL A 91 -3.61 10.12 -5.39
C VAL A 91 -2.34 9.28 -5.23
N ALA A 92 -1.15 9.82 -5.50
CA ALA A 92 0.13 9.13 -5.27
C ALA A 92 0.38 8.85 -3.78
N PHE A 93 0.07 9.80 -2.90
CA PHE A 93 0.19 9.63 -1.44
C PHE A 93 -0.82 8.62 -0.91
N THR A 94 -2.05 8.63 -1.44
CA THR A 94 -3.05 7.58 -1.17
C THR A 94 -2.58 6.22 -1.69
N ARG A 95 -1.90 6.14 -2.84
CA ARG A 95 -1.30 4.90 -3.35
C ARG A 95 -0.20 4.38 -2.41
N ARG A 96 0.64 5.26 -1.85
CA ARG A 96 1.67 4.88 -0.86
C ARG A 96 1.08 4.25 0.41
N PHE A 97 0.04 4.85 1.00
CA PHE A 97 -0.70 4.26 2.12
C PHE A 97 -1.17 2.84 1.82
N ASN A 98 -1.73 2.62 0.62
CA ASN A 98 -2.22 1.32 0.21
C ASN A 98 -1.05 0.34 -0.02
N GLN A 99 0.08 0.77 -0.59
CA GLN A 99 1.27 -0.08 -0.80
C GLN A 99 1.85 -0.59 0.53
N VAL A 100 2.04 0.28 1.53
CA VAL A 100 2.53 -0.12 2.86
C VAL A 100 1.55 -1.09 3.53
N SER A 101 0.25 -0.78 3.47
CA SER A 101 -0.82 -1.64 4.02
C SER A 101 -0.86 -3.03 3.37
N PHE A 102 -0.81 -3.11 2.03
CA PHE A 102 -0.85 -4.37 1.30
C PHE A 102 0.42 -5.20 1.47
N TRP A 103 1.59 -4.55 1.54
CA TRP A 103 2.86 -5.20 1.84
C TRP A 103 2.81 -5.89 3.20
N LEU A 104 2.47 -5.17 4.27
CA LEU A 104 2.30 -5.73 5.61
C LEU A 104 1.38 -6.95 5.62
N VAL A 105 0.21 -6.83 5.00
CA VAL A 105 -0.78 -7.91 4.95
C VAL A 105 -0.26 -9.10 4.15
N ARG A 106 0.54 -8.89 3.10
CA ARG A 106 1.21 -9.95 2.36
C ARG A 106 2.23 -10.68 3.23
N GLU A 107 3.16 -9.97 3.88
CA GLU A 107 4.23 -10.61 4.67
C GLU A 107 3.66 -11.47 5.82
N ILE A 108 2.65 -10.97 6.55
CA ILE A 108 2.02 -11.74 7.63
C ILE A 108 1.27 -12.97 7.06
N LEU A 109 0.56 -12.86 5.93
CA LEU A 109 -0.20 -13.97 5.37
C LEU A 109 0.65 -15.00 4.58
N THR A 110 1.86 -14.64 4.18
CA THR A 110 2.78 -15.54 3.44
C THR A 110 3.89 -16.15 4.31
N ALA A 111 3.94 -15.78 5.59
CA ALA A 111 4.83 -16.37 6.58
C ALA A 111 4.69 -17.90 6.69
N GLN A 112 5.80 -18.63 6.56
CA GLN A 112 5.84 -20.09 6.43
C GLN A 112 5.33 -20.86 7.66
N THR A 113 5.46 -20.30 8.87
CA THR A 113 5.04 -20.96 10.12
C THR A 113 4.31 -19.98 11.04
N LEU A 114 3.48 -20.52 11.93
CA LEU A 114 2.77 -19.73 12.96
C LEU A 114 3.72 -18.90 13.84
N LYS A 115 4.91 -19.42 14.16
CA LYS A 115 5.93 -18.72 14.95
C LYS A 115 6.50 -17.51 14.19
N ILE A 116 6.99 -17.74 12.97
CA ILE A 116 7.52 -16.67 12.10
C ILE A 116 6.42 -15.61 11.85
N ARG A 117 5.17 -16.04 11.65
CA ARG A 117 4.03 -15.14 11.46
C ARG A 117 3.77 -14.24 12.68
N ALA A 118 3.95 -14.74 13.90
CA ALA A 118 3.83 -13.96 15.12
C ALA A 118 5.02 -13.00 15.31
N GLU A 119 6.24 -13.43 14.93
CA GLU A 119 7.44 -12.60 14.95
C GLU A 119 7.32 -11.42 13.96
N ILE A 120 6.84 -11.66 12.73
CA ILE A 120 6.57 -10.63 11.71
C ILE A 120 5.48 -9.65 12.18
N LEU A 121 4.39 -10.14 12.78
CA LEU A 121 3.33 -9.27 13.32
C LEU A 121 3.86 -8.40 14.47
N SER A 122 4.63 -8.97 15.40
CA SER A 122 5.34 -8.25 16.46
C SER A 122 6.33 -7.22 15.88
N HIS A 123 7.00 -7.54 14.78
CA HIS A 123 7.89 -6.63 14.05
C HIS A 123 7.13 -5.43 13.49
N PHE A 124 5.97 -5.63 12.86
CA PHE A 124 5.13 -4.52 12.36
C PHE A 124 4.57 -3.63 13.47
N ILE A 125 4.26 -4.16 14.66
CA ILE A 125 3.91 -3.34 15.83
C ILE A 125 5.08 -2.43 16.24
N LYS A 126 6.33 -2.93 16.15
CA LYS A 126 7.53 -2.15 16.44
C LYS A 126 7.81 -1.10 15.36
N ILE A 127 7.54 -1.40 14.08
CA ILE A 127 7.58 -0.41 12.98
C ILE A 127 6.55 0.69 13.24
N ALA A 128 5.31 0.34 13.63
CA ALA A 128 4.26 1.32 13.95
C ALA A 128 4.71 2.27 15.07
N LYS A 129 5.30 1.74 16.15
CA LYS A 129 5.89 2.57 17.23
C LYS A 129 6.99 3.49 16.71
N LYS A 130 7.88 3.00 15.83
CA LYS A 130 8.95 3.80 15.25
C LYS A 130 8.45 4.86 14.26
N LEU A 131 7.35 4.63 13.55
CA LEU A 131 6.68 5.64 12.72
C LEU A 131 6.06 6.75 13.58
N LEU A 132 5.51 6.43 14.75
CA LEU A 132 5.09 7.44 15.74
C LEU A 132 6.30 8.24 16.28
N GLU A 133 7.40 7.58 16.63
CA GLU A 133 8.63 8.26 17.09
C GLU A 133 9.26 9.19 16.02
N LEU A 134 9.00 8.93 14.72
CA LEU A 134 9.38 9.79 13.59
C LEU A 134 8.30 10.80 13.18
N ASN A 135 7.18 10.88 13.91
CA ASN A 135 5.99 11.68 13.56
C ASN A 135 5.41 11.42 12.16
N ASN A 136 5.67 10.23 11.58
CA ASN A 136 5.05 9.78 10.34
C ASN A 136 3.68 9.15 10.64
N LEU A 137 2.69 10.01 10.84
CA LEU A 137 1.32 9.62 11.18
C LEU A 137 0.60 8.99 9.98
N HIS A 138 0.97 9.34 8.75
CA HIS A 138 0.49 8.64 7.55
C HIS A 138 0.88 7.15 7.54
N GLY A 139 2.17 6.86 7.70
CA GLY A 139 2.69 5.49 7.78
C GLY A 139 2.16 4.74 9.00
N LEU A 140 2.10 5.39 10.16
CA LEU A 140 1.52 4.82 11.38
C LEU A 140 0.07 4.35 11.16
N VAL A 141 -0.79 5.22 10.64
CA VAL A 141 -2.21 4.89 10.41
C VAL A 141 -2.35 3.81 9.35
N SER A 142 -1.46 3.74 8.35
CA SER A 142 -1.41 2.61 7.40
C SER A 142 -1.13 1.29 8.11
N VAL A 143 -0.06 1.22 8.90
CA VAL A 143 0.35 -0.02 9.59
C VAL A 143 -0.72 -0.47 10.60
N VAL A 144 -1.28 0.45 11.40
CA VAL A 144 -2.34 0.10 12.35
C VAL A 144 -3.62 -0.33 11.63
N SER A 145 -4.07 0.39 10.60
CA SER A 145 -5.25 0.01 9.81
C SER A 145 -5.09 -1.36 9.14
N ALA A 146 -3.88 -1.72 8.75
CA ALA A 146 -3.57 -3.00 8.14
C ALA A 146 -3.58 -4.16 9.17
N LEU A 147 -3.02 -3.95 10.36
CA LEU A 147 -3.12 -4.89 11.49
C LEU A 147 -4.56 -5.09 11.99
N GLN A 148 -5.37 -4.03 12.00
CA GLN A 148 -6.81 -4.09 12.32
C GLN A 148 -7.67 -4.68 11.21
N SER A 149 -7.16 -4.80 9.98
CA SER A 149 -7.96 -5.27 8.87
C SER A 149 -8.41 -6.72 9.08
N ALA A 150 -9.64 -7.03 8.65
CA ALA A 150 -10.27 -8.35 8.78
C ALA A 150 -9.38 -9.57 8.46
N PRO A 151 -8.46 -9.58 7.46
CA PRO A 151 -7.52 -10.68 7.25
C PRO A 151 -6.52 -10.93 8.39
N ILE A 152 -6.04 -9.88 9.06
CA ILE A 152 -5.00 -9.97 10.10
C ILE A 152 -5.64 -10.06 11.48
N PHE A 153 -6.66 -9.26 11.77
CA PHE A 153 -7.34 -9.24 13.07
C PHE A 153 -7.91 -10.62 13.45
N ARG A 154 -8.40 -11.41 12.48
CA ARG A 154 -8.94 -12.76 12.73
C ARG A 154 -7.90 -13.85 13.03
N LEU A 155 -6.60 -13.55 12.98
CA LEU A 155 -5.54 -14.55 13.16
C LEU A 155 -5.31 -14.89 14.65
N SER A 156 -6.35 -15.32 15.37
CA SER A 156 -6.38 -15.50 16.83
C SER A 156 -5.19 -16.29 17.38
N LYS A 157 -4.83 -17.42 16.75
CA LYS A 157 -3.63 -18.22 17.10
C LYS A 157 -2.32 -17.43 17.00
N THR A 158 -2.22 -16.51 16.05
CA THR A 158 -1.04 -15.64 15.87
C THR A 158 -1.04 -14.54 16.93
N TRP A 159 -2.18 -13.87 17.15
CA TRP A 159 -2.34 -12.85 18.20
C TRP A 159 -2.10 -13.41 19.60
N ALA A 160 -2.45 -14.68 19.87
CA ALA A 160 -2.15 -15.35 21.13
C ALA A 160 -0.65 -15.30 21.48
N LEU A 161 0.23 -15.60 20.51
CA LEU A 161 1.69 -15.64 20.66
C LEU A 161 2.36 -14.28 20.83
N ILE A 162 1.69 -13.17 20.50
CA ILE A 162 2.27 -11.82 20.63
C ILE A 162 2.51 -11.48 22.10
N SER A 163 3.69 -10.93 22.41
CA SER A 163 4.07 -10.60 23.79
C SER A 163 3.11 -9.58 24.43
N ARG A 164 2.94 -9.63 25.76
CA ARG A 164 2.11 -8.64 26.49
C ARG A 164 2.58 -7.20 26.25
N LYS A 165 3.89 -7.00 26.09
CA LYS A 165 4.53 -5.69 25.79
C LYS A 165 4.17 -5.18 24.39
N ASP A 166 4.18 -6.05 23.38
CA ASP A 166 3.83 -5.66 22.01
C ASP A 166 2.30 -5.46 21.88
N LYS A 167 1.48 -6.29 22.54
CA LYS A 167 0.01 -6.09 22.65
C LYS A 167 -0.34 -4.71 23.23
N ALA A 168 0.19 -4.38 24.42
CA ALA A 168 -0.01 -3.08 25.05
C ALA A 168 0.59 -1.91 24.25
N THR A 169 1.55 -2.16 23.35
CA THR A 169 2.03 -1.15 22.39
C THR A 169 1.01 -0.96 21.27
N PHE A 170 0.52 -2.03 20.64
CA PHE A 170 -0.50 -1.97 19.59
C PHE A 170 -1.81 -1.34 20.09
N GLU A 171 -2.26 -1.69 21.29
CA GLU A 171 -3.45 -1.12 21.94
C GLU A 171 -3.35 0.41 22.09
N LYS A 172 -2.19 0.92 22.54
CA LYS A 172 -1.93 2.37 22.65
C LYS A 172 -1.89 3.07 21.28
N LEU A 173 -1.27 2.44 20.28
CA LEU A 173 -1.21 3.01 18.93
C LEU A 173 -2.61 3.03 18.29
N ASN A 174 -3.39 1.97 18.43
CA ASN A 174 -4.80 1.92 18.01
C ASN A 174 -5.65 2.99 18.71
N TYR A 175 -5.52 3.13 20.03
CA TYR A 175 -6.24 4.15 20.79
C TYR A 175 -5.94 5.59 20.32
N LEU A 176 -4.69 5.86 19.90
CA LEU A 176 -4.30 7.13 19.30
C LEU A 176 -4.90 7.31 17.89
N THR A 177 -4.90 6.26 17.05
CA THR A 177 -5.32 6.34 15.63
C THR A 177 -6.79 5.97 15.38
N THR A 178 -7.59 5.76 16.42
CA THR A 178 -9.01 5.37 16.28
C THR A 178 -9.83 6.43 15.55
N LYS A 179 -10.93 5.98 14.93
CA LYS A 179 -11.84 6.80 14.12
C LYS A 179 -12.96 7.46 14.93
N GLU A 180 -13.07 7.11 16.23
CA GLU A 180 -13.98 7.74 17.18
C GLU A 180 -13.90 9.27 17.09
N GLU A 181 -15.05 9.94 17.19
CA GLU A 181 -15.15 11.42 17.14
C GLU A 181 -14.44 12.03 15.91
N ASN A 182 -14.41 11.28 14.79
CA ASN A 182 -13.67 11.63 13.59
C ASN A 182 -12.15 11.81 13.85
N TYR A 183 -11.51 10.88 14.58
CA TYR A 183 -10.10 10.92 14.98
C TYR A 183 -9.74 12.11 15.91
N SER A 184 -10.52 12.35 16.97
CA SER A 184 -10.26 13.44 17.94
C SER A 184 -8.84 13.41 18.54
N ARG A 185 -8.44 12.25 19.05
CA ARG A 185 -7.13 12.02 19.70
C ARG A 185 -5.94 12.23 18.75
N LEU A 186 -6.07 11.80 17.49
CA LEU A 186 -5.03 12.02 16.48
C LEU A 186 -4.91 13.50 16.08
N ARG A 187 -6.03 14.26 16.03
CA ARG A 187 -5.96 15.74 15.86
C ARG A 187 -5.28 16.41 17.03
N GLU A 188 -5.64 16.05 18.26
CA GLU A 188 -5.03 16.63 19.46
C GLU A 188 -3.52 16.38 19.50
N TYR A 189 -3.09 15.18 19.15
CA TYR A 189 -1.67 14.85 18.98
C TYR A 189 -0.99 15.68 17.87
N ILE A 190 -1.62 15.83 16.70
CA ILE A 190 -1.09 16.70 15.63
C ILE A 190 -0.91 18.15 16.12
N ARG A 191 -1.86 18.68 16.90
CA ARG A 191 -1.80 20.05 17.45
C ARG A 191 -0.79 20.22 18.59
N SER A 192 -0.29 19.13 19.20
CA SER A 192 0.75 19.19 20.24
C SER A 192 2.17 19.10 19.66
N LEU A 193 2.36 18.57 18.44
CA LEU A 193 3.63 18.53 17.68
C LEU A 193 4.13 19.90 17.17
N LYS A 194 3.90 20.98 17.93
CA LYS A 194 4.26 22.35 17.51
C LYS A 194 5.76 22.46 17.24
N MET A 195 6.10 22.98 16.06
CA MET A 195 7.47 23.16 15.57
C MET A 195 8.31 21.88 15.38
N VAL A 196 7.67 20.71 15.32
CA VAL A 196 8.35 19.44 15.00
C VAL A 196 7.94 18.96 13.60
N PRO A 197 8.88 18.56 12.72
CA PRO A 197 8.54 17.96 11.42
C PRO A 197 7.69 16.70 11.59
N CYS A 198 6.59 16.61 10.84
CA CYS A 198 5.68 15.47 10.83
C CYS A 198 5.14 15.19 9.42
N ILE A 199 4.65 13.97 9.21
CA ILE A 199 3.89 13.60 7.99
C ILE A 199 2.46 13.27 8.43
N PRO A 200 1.50 14.20 8.26
CA PRO A 200 0.14 14.04 8.76
C PRO A 200 -0.68 13.07 7.91
N TYR A 201 -1.67 12.43 8.53
CA TYR A 201 -2.65 11.62 7.83
C TYR A 201 -3.74 12.52 7.22
N LEU A 202 -3.69 12.73 5.89
CA LEU A 202 -4.52 13.73 5.18
C LEU A 202 -6.03 13.63 5.44
N ALA A 203 -6.58 12.43 5.63
CA ALA A 203 -8.00 12.24 5.90
C ALA A 203 -8.48 12.87 7.22
N VAL A 204 -7.55 13.27 8.09
CA VAL A 204 -7.82 14.03 9.33
C VAL A 204 -7.63 15.54 9.12
N VAL A 205 -6.60 15.94 8.36
CA VAL A 205 -6.32 17.35 8.03
C VAL A 205 -7.50 17.96 7.25
N ASN A 206 -7.99 17.26 6.23
CA ASN A 206 -9.06 17.74 5.34
C ASN A 206 -10.45 17.81 6.01
N MET A 207 -10.55 17.54 7.32
CA MET A 207 -11.81 17.53 8.09
C MET A 207 -11.95 18.67 9.10
N ASP A 208 -10.86 19.36 9.43
CA ASP A 208 -10.80 20.35 10.52
C ASP A 208 -10.40 21.74 9.98
N PRO A 209 -11.30 22.75 10.01
CA PRO A 209 -11.00 24.11 9.57
C PRO A 209 -9.81 24.75 10.30
N VAL A 210 -9.54 24.38 11.56
CA VAL A 210 -8.38 24.89 12.31
C VAL A 210 -7.09 24.28 11.75
N SER A 211 -7.10 22.98 11.46
CA SER A 211 -5.97 22.30 10.82
C SER A 211 -5.66 22.83 9.42
N VAL A 212 -6.65 23.37 8.69
CA VAL A 212 -6.44 24.07 7.40
C VAL A 212 -5.76 25.43 7.61
N ALA A 213 -6.04 26.15 8.69
CA ALA A 213 -5.34 27.39 9.05
C ALA A 213 -3.88 27.13 9.46
N ASP A 214 -3.61 26.07 10.23
CA ASP A 214 -2.26 25.61 10.53
C ASP A 214 -1.52 25.13 9.27
N TRP A 215 -2.23 24.51 8.32
CA TRP A 215 -1.68 24.19 6.98
C TRP A 215 -1.34 25.45 6.18
N ALA A 216 -2.14 26.52 6.29
CA ALA A 216 -1.80 27.82 5.71
C ALA A 216 -0.61 28.49 6.42
N LEU A 217 -0.33 28.17 7.69
CA LEU A 217 0.90 28.58 8.38
C LEU A 217 2.11 27.80 7.83
N PHE A 218 1.98 26.50 7.64
CA PHE A 218 3.02 25.67 7.01
C PHE A 218 3.29 26.09 5.56
N SER A 219 2.24 26.42 4.79
CA SER A 219 2.34 26.91 3.41
C SER A 219 3.00 28.29 3.32
N ARG A 220 2.85 29.16 4.34
CA ARG A 220 3.59 30.43 4.44
C ARG A 220 5.10 30.21 4.68
N LEU A 221 5.49 29.13 5.34
CA LEU A 221 6.91 28.75 5.49
C LEU A 221 7.51 28.12 4.21
N THR A 222 6.67 27.64 3.28
CA THR A 222 7.10 27.12 1.97
C THR A 222 6.78 28.02 0.77
N GLY A 223 6.16 29.19 1.00
CA GLY A 223 6.00 30.27 0.03
C GLY A 223 4.69 30.32 -0.77
N ASN A 224 3.72 29.42 -0.55
CA ASN A 224 2.47 29.36 -1.33
C ASN A 224 1.23 29.86 -0.56
N GLN A 225 0.24 30.38 -1.30
CA GLN A 225 -0.84 31.21 -0.77
C GLN A 225 -2.20 30.50 -0.64
N GLN A 226 -2.85 30.69 0.52
CA GLN A 226 -4.30 30.59 0.83
C GLN A 226 -5.12 29.39 0.26
N LEU A 227 -5.60 28.51 1.17
CA LEU A 227 -6.48 27.39 0.89
C LEU A 227 -7.96 27.64 1.25
N SER A 228 -8.88 26.97 0.57
CA SER A 228 -10.31 26.87 0.93
C SER A 228 -10.68 25.45 1.43
N PRO A 229 -11.61 25.27 2.40
CA PRO A 229 -11.86 23.97 3.01
C PRO A 229 -12.74 23.04 2.14
N CYS A 230 -12.23 21.87 1.77
CA CYS A 230 -12.95 20.90 0.93
C CYS A 230 -13.13 19.54 1.65
N ARG A 231 -14.37 19.26 2.13
CA ARG A 231 -14.70 18.06 2.93
C ARG A 231 -14.97 16.82 2.06
N ALA A 232 -14.05 15.85 2.05
CA ALA A 232 -14.30 14.51 1.50
C ALA A 232 -13.42 13.42 2.16
N VAL A 233 -13.99 12.23 2.40
CA VAL A 233 -13.35 11.11 3.12
C VAL A 233 -12.51 10.24 2.18
N ILE A 234 -11.28 9.89 2.57
CA ILE A 234 -10.50 8.83 1.90
C ILE A 234 -10.93 7.46 2.47
N THR A 235 -11.70 6.69 1.70
CA THR A 235 -12.22 5.37 2.13
C THR A 235 -11.20 4.24 1.93
N THR A 236 -10.06 4.31 2.63
CA THR A 236 -8.91 3.42 2.41
C THR A 236 -9.13 1.95 2.81
N CYS A 237 -10.09 1.65 3.69
CA CYS A 237 -10.24 0.29 4.24
C CYS A 237 -10.90 -0.73 3.29
N GLY A 238 -11.69 -0.30 2.30
CA GLY A 238 -12.43 -1.23 1.43
C GLY A 238 -11.51 -2.15 0.61
N ASN A 239 -10.43 -1.60 0.07
CA ASN A 239 -9.52 -2.32 -0.82
C ASN A 239 -8.68 -3.39 -0.09
N LEU A 240 -8.36 -3.18 1.20
CA LEU A 240 -7.61 -4.15 2.01
C LEU A 240 -8.35 -5.49 2.11
N CYS A 241 -9.67 -5.45 2.34
CA CYS A 241 -10.47 -6.67 2.51
C CYS A 241 -10.52 -7.53 1.24
N PHE A 242 -10.63 -6.91 0.06
CA PHE A 242 -10.78 -7.64 -1.20
C PHE A 242 -9.51 -8.40 -1.61
N PHE A 243 -8.34 -7.74 -1.59
CA PHE A 243 -7.07 -8.35 -1.96
C PHE A 243 -6.68 -9.48 -0.99
N ALA A 244 -6.77 -9.20 0.31
CA ALA A 244 -6.35 -10.14 1.35
C ALA A 244 -7.29 -11.33 1.53
N GLY A 245 -8.55 -11.22 1.08
CA GLY A 245 -9.50 -12.34 1.06
C GLY A 245 -9.01 -13.54 0.24
N ARG A 246 -8.17 -13.31 -0.78
CA ARG A 246 -7.54 -14.39 -1.57
C ARG A 246 -6.36 -15.02 -0.84
N LEU A 247 -5.47 -14.21 -0.25
CA LEU A 247 -4.28 -14.69 0.47
C LEU A 247 -4.65 -15.44 1.76
N ALA A 248 -5.59 -14.91 2.54
CA ALA A 248 -5.88 -15.43 3.88
C ALA A 248 -6.48 -16.86 3.87
N LYS A 249 -7.10 -17.30 2.77
CA LYS A 249 -7.55 -18.70 2.62
C LYS A 249 -6.39 -19.71 2.62
N LYS A 250 -5.17 -19.28 2.24
CA LYS A 250 -3.96 -20.11 2.23
C LYS A 250 -3.24 -20.11 3.60
N ALA A 251 -3.53 -19.15 4.47
CA ALA A 251 -2.85 -18.93 5.75
C ALA A 251 -3.57 -19.54 6.97
N GLN A 252 -4.67 -20.27 6.74
CA GLN A 252 -5.50 -20.91 7.79
C GLN A 252 -5.19 -22.40 8.03
N GLY A 253 -4.18 -22.95 7.33
CA GLY A 253 -3.41 -24.09 7.82
C GLY A 253 -2.54 -23.70 9.03
#